data_AF-A0A1Q5L692-F1
#
_entry.id   AF-A0A1Q5L692-F1
#
_cell.length_a   1.000
_cell.length_b   1.000
_cell.length_c   1.000
_cell.angle_alpha   90.00
_cell.angle_beta   90.00
_cell.angle_gamma   90.00
#
_symmetry.space_group_name_H-M   'P 1'
#
loop_
_entity.id
_entity.type
_entity.pdbx_description
1 polymer ?
#
loop_
_entity_poly.entity_id
_entity_poly.type
_entity_poly.pdbx_seq_one_letter_code
_entity_poly.pdbx_strand_id
1 'polypeptide(L)'
;MTLDQTQFRPASAHPAHGTVADTMDAAGPQVWEDMTVEVALSVMAAARTGHVAVCDEDGLCTGLVTRAGLTAVRDGSGYTDRIRLRDIAEVIGPSPHR
;
A
#
# COMPACT_ATOMS: atom_id res chain seq x y z
N MET A 1 -42.78 17.65 -1.53
CA MET A 1 -41.37 17.99 -1.81
C MET A 1 -40.51 16.93 -1.15
N THR A 2 -40.11 15.89 -1.88
CA THR A 2 -39.33 14.75 -1.36
C THR A 2 -37.85 15.06 -1.42
N LEU A 3 -37.17 14.80 -0.31
CA LEU A 3 -35.73 15.03 -0.09
C LEU A 3 -34.93 14.03 -0.94
N ASP A 4 -34.19 14.55 -1.92
CA ASP A 4 -33.18 13.81 -2.68
C ASP A 4 -32.03 13.49 -1.72
N GLN A 5 -32.06 12.28 -1.16
CA GLN A 5 -31.00 11.76 -0.30
C GLN A 5 -29.83 11.40 -1.21
N THR A 6 -28.89 12.33 -1.39
CA THR A 6 -27.56 12.03 -1.90
C THR A 6 -26.88 11.06 -0.93
N GLN A 7 -27.01 9.78 -1.23
CA GLN A 7 -26.41 8.71 -0.46
C GLN A 7 -24.90 8.71 -0.76
N PHE A 8 -24.15 9.49 0.02
CA PHE A 8 -22.71 9.23 0.19
C PHE A 8 -22.61 7.91 0.94
N ARG A 9 -22.58 6.81 0.18
CA ARG A 9 -22.26 5.48 0.70
C ARG A 9 -20.88 5.59 1.36
N PRO A 10 -20.78 5.46 2.69
CA PRO A 10 -19.48 5.28 3.31
C PRO A 10 -18.98 3.94 2.78
N ALA A 11 -17.80 3.93 2.18
CA ALA A 11 -17.09 2.69 1.88
C ALA A 11 -16.81 2.01 3.23
N SER A 12 -17.70 1.11 3.61
CA SER A 12 -17.51 0.21 4.73
C SER A 12 -16.32 -0.68 4.44
N ALA A 13 -15.20 -0.38 5.07
CA ALA A 13 -14.26 -1.37 5.59
C ALA A 13 -13.42 -0.66 6.64
N HIS A 14 -13.79 -0.81 7.91
CA HIS A 14 -12.80 -0.74 8.97
C HIS A 14 -11.83 -1.91 8.74
N PRO A 15 -10.55 -1.72 8.43
CA PRO A 15 -9.58 -2.76 8.67
C PRO A 15 -9.28 -2.71 10.17
N ALA A 16 -10.03 -3.48 10.94
CA ALA A 16 -9.64 -3.89 12.28
C ALA A 16 -8.57 -4.99 12.17
N HIS A 17 -7.39 -4.67 11.66
CA HIS A 17 -6.21 -5.54 11.66
C HIS A 17 -4.99 -4.61 11.62
N GLY A 18 -4.05 -4.57 12.54
CA GLY A 18 -3.80 -5.27 13.78
C GLY A 18 -2.60 -4.54 14.39
N THR A 19 -2.22 -4.90 15.60
CA THR A 19 -1.00 -4.41 16.26
C THR A 19 0.25 -4.75 15.43
N VAL A 20 0.62 -3.92 14.45
CA VAL A 20 1.91 -4.00 13.72
C VAL A 20 3.01 -3.36 14.58
N ALA A 21 3.07 -3.76 15.84
CA ALA A 21 4.13 -3.36 16.77
C ALA A 21 4.83 -4.55 17.42
N ASP A 22 4.38 -5.79 17.16
CA ASP A 22 5.00 -6.97 17.75
C ASP A 22 5.07 -8.13 16.77
N THR A 23 5.92 -8.01 15.76
CA THR A 23 6.60 -9.18 15.19
C THR A 23 7.99 -8.71 14.77
N MET A 24 8.92 -8.88 15.71
CA MET A 24 10.33 -8.98 15.38
C MET A 24 10.52 -10.23 14.50
N ASP A 25 10.30 -10.11 13.20
CA ASP A 25 10.78 -11.08 12.23
C ASP A 25 11.57 -10.34 11.14
N ALA A 26 12.68 -10.94 10.74
CA ALA A 26 13.80 -10.30 10.05
C ALA A 26 13.51 -9.79 8.61
N ALA A 27 12.25 -9.66 8.22
CA ALA A 27 11.78 -9.33 6.86
C ALA A 27 11.58 -7.83 6.58
N GLY A 28 11.60 -6.96 7.61
CA GLY A 28 11.36 -5.52 7.45
C GLY A 28 9.88 -5.14 7.44
N PRO A 29 9.54 -3.85 7.24
CA PRO A 29 8.15 -3.38 7.27
C PRO A 29 7.34 -3.96 6.11
N GLN A 30 6.06 -4.24 6.38
CA GLN A 30 5.10 -4.82 5.44
C GLN A 30 3.86 -3.93 5.32
N VAL A 31 3.28 -3.88 4.13
CA VAL A 31 2.05 -3.14 3.81
C VAL A 31 1.13 -3.99 2.95
N TRP A 32 -0.18 -3.76 3.07
CA TRP A 32 -1.17 -4.48 2.26
C TRP A 32 -1.25 -3.91 0.86
N GLU A 33 -1.48 -4.76 -0.12
CA GLU A 33 -1.59 -4.38 -1.53
C GLU A 33 -2.76 -3.39 -1.81
N ASP A 34 -3.77 -3.34 -0.93
CA ASP A 34 -4.88 -2.38 -1.02
C ASP A 34 -4.50 -0.97 -0.53
N MET A 35 -3.37 -0.84 0.18
CA MET A 35 -2.90 0.46 0.66
C MET A 35 -2.41 1.34 -0.47
N THR A 36 -2.41 2.65 -0.25
CA THR A 36 -1.93 3.62 -1.24
C THR A 36 -0.42 3.82 -1.17
N VAL A 37 0.13 4.39 -2.25
CA VAL A 37 1.55 4.76 -2.34
C VAL A 37 1.98 5.69 -1.19
N GLU A 38 1.12 6.64 -0.78
CA GLU A 38 1.40 7.56 0.32
C GLU A 38 1.53 6.84 1.68
N VAL A 39 0.71 5.82 1.92
CA VAL A 39 0.79 5.00 3.14
C VAL A 39 2.11 4.22 3.14
N ALA A 40 2.48 3.61 2.01
CA ALA A 40 3.76 2.90 1.90
C ALA A 40 4.96 3.81 2.13
N LEU A 41 4.96 5.03 1.57
CA LEU A 41 6.01 6.03 1.81
C LEU A 41 6.07 6.45 3.27
N SER A 42 4.92 6.59 3.94
CA SER A 42 4.83 6.92 5.35
C SER A 42 5.37 5.80 6.24
N VAL A 43 5.04 4.54 5.93
CA VAL A 43 5.56 3.35 6.63
C VAL A 43 7.07 3.25 6.46
N MET A 44 7.59 3.43 5.24
CA MET A 44 9.04 3.47 4.99
C MET A 44 9.72 4.58 5.79
N ALA A 45 9.11 5.77 5.87
CA ALA A 45 9.64 6.88 6.65
C ALA A 45 9.64 6.57 8.16
N ALA A 46 8.57 5.96 8.67
CA ALA A 46 8.46 5.55 10.07
C ALA A 46 9.47 4.46 10.43
N ALA A 47 9.65 3.47 9.55
CA ALA A 47 10.60 2.37 9.73
C ALA A 47 12.05 2.75 9.37
N ARG A 48 12.27 3.93 8.78
CA ARG A 48 13.56 4.39 8.23
C ARG A 48 14.18 3.41 7.23
N THR A 49 13.35 2.79 6.40
CA THR A 49 13.77 1.84 5.35
C THR A 49 13.58 2.44 3.96
N GLY A 50 14.33 1.92 2.99
CA GLY A 50 14.17 2.26 1.56
C GLY A 50 13.23 1.32 0.80
N HIS A 51 12.70 0.30 1.48
CA HIS A 51 11.86 -0.74 0.88
C HIS A 51 10.84 -1.26 1.89
N VAL A 52 9.74 -1.78 1.38
CA VAL A 52 8.65 -2.37 2.14
C VAL A 52 8.10 -3.55 1.34
N ALA A 53 7.81 -4.66 2.01
CA ALA A 53 7.16 -5.80 1.37
C ALA A 53 5.66 -5.54 1.24
N VAL A 54 5.09 -5.96 0.12
CA VAL A 54 3.67 -5.88 -0.18
C VAL A 54 3.08 -7.26 0.04
N CYS A 55 2.07 -7.34 0.90
CA CYS A 55 1.33 -8.57 1.15
C CYS A 55 -0.06 -8.47 0.55
N ASP A 56 -0.57 -9.58 0.02
CA ASP A 56 -1.96 -9.70 -0.40
C ASP A 56 -2.91 -9.84 0.81
N GLU A 57 -4.19 -10.02 0.50
CA GLU A 57 -5.27 -10.25 1.47
C GLU A 57 -5.10 -11.57 2.26
N ASP A 58 -4.36 -12.55 1.72
CA ASP A 58 -4.01 -13.80 2.39
C ASP A 58 -2.77 -13.64 3.30
N GLY A 59 -2.16 -12.45 3.33
CA GLY A 59 -0.95 -12.15 4.09
C GLY A 59 0.32 -12.71 3.45
N LEU A 60 0.25 -13.16 2.19
CA LEU A 60 1.41 -13.62 1.43
C LEU A 60 2.14 -12.42 0.83
N CYS A 61 3.47 -12.39 0.98
CA CYS A 61 4.31 -11.39 0.34
C CYS A 61 4.27 -11.58 -1.18
N THR A 62 3.55 -10.70 -1.88
CA THR A 62 3.40 -10.72 -3.34
C THR A 62 4.49 -9.91 -4.05
N GLY A 63 5.14 -8.99 -3.35
CA GLY A 63 6.21 -8.19 -3.94
C GLY A 63 6.98 -7.33 -2.95
N LEU A 64 8.04 -6.69 -3.45
CA LEU A 64 8.82 -5.71 -2.69
C LEU A 64 8.82 -4.40 -3.45
N VAL A 65 8.35 -3.32 -2.82
CA VAL A 65 8.40 -1.99 -3.42
C VAL A 65 9.48 -1.15 -2.76
N THR A 66 10.17 -0.37 -3.59
CA THR A 66 11.23 0.53 -3.15
C THR A 66 10.73 1.96 -3.12
N ARG A 67 11.30 2.77 -2.23
CA ARG A 67 11.00 4.21 -2.15
C ARG A 67 11.21 4.91 -3.49
N ALA A 68 12.25 4.53 -4.23
CA ALA A 68 12.54 5.09 -5.55
C ALA A 68 11.44 4.75 -6.56
N GLY A 69 10.98 3.50 -6.60
CA GLY A 69 9.88 3.07 -7.48
C GLY A 69 8.57 3.80 -7.15
N LEU A 70 8.22 3.89 -5.86
CA LEU A 70 7.04 4.62 -5.42
C LEU A 70 7.11 6.11 -5.77
N THR A 71 8.27 6.74 -5.60
CA THR A 71 8.47 8.16 -5.95
C THR A 71 8.35 8.38 -7.45
N ALA A 72 8.93 7.50 -8.27
CA ALA A 72 8.82 7.57 -9.72
C ALA A 72 7.37 7.43 -10.21
N VAL A 73 6.58 6.56 -9.58
CA VAL A 73 5.15 6.45 -9.85
C VAL A 73 4.41 7.72 -9.44
N ARG A 74 4.70 8.26 -8.24
CA ARG A 74 4.10 9.50 -7.73
C ARG A 74 4.38 10.71 -8.61
N ASP A 75 5.57 10.79 -9.16
CA ASP A 75 5.99 11.86 -10.07
C ASP A 75 5.43 11.67 -11.50
N GLY A 76 4.74 10.55 -11.77
CA GLY A 76 4.10 10.27 -13.04
C GLY A 76 2.82 11.08 -13.27
N SER A 77 2.58 11.47 -14.53
CA SER A 77 1.42 12.29 -14.91
C SER A 77 0.04 11.62 -14.71
N GLY A 78 0.03 10.28 -14.56
CA GLY A 78 -1.18 9.51 -14.29
C GLY A 78 -1.43 9.22 -12.81
N TYR A 79 -0.60 9.74 -11.91
CA TYR A 79 -0.71 9.45 -10.49
C TYR A 79 -1.95 10.10 -9.86
N THR A 80 -2.63 9.33 -9.01
CA THR A 80 -3.64 9.85 -8.10
C THR A 80 -3.34 9.33 -6.70
N ASP A 81 -3.71 10.08 -5.66
CA ASP A 81 -3.54 9.67 -4.26
C ASP A 81 -4.30 8.37 -3.91
N ARG A 82 -5.18 7.93 -4.80
CA ARG A 82 -6.01 6.72 -4.68
C ARG A 82 -5.39 5.48 -5.30
N ILE A 83 -4.26 5.61 -6.01
CA ILE A 83 -3.59 4.46 -6.62
C ILE A 83 -3.11 3.52 -5.51
N ARG A 84 -3.52 2.26 -5.61
CA ARG A 84 -3.17 1.21 -4.64
C ARG A 84 -1.87 0.54 -5.05
N LEU A 85 -1.20 -0.09 -4.09
CA LEU A 85 0.04 -0.83 -4.34
C LEU A 85 -0.16 -1.98 -5.33
N ARG A 86 -1.31 -2.67 -5.31
CA ARG A 86 -1.67 -3.70 -6.29
C ARG A 86 -1.67 -3.18 -7.73
N ASP A 87 -2.10 -1.94 -7.96
CA ASP A 87 -2.20 -1.34 -9.30
C ASP A 87 -0.83 -0.94 -9.87
N ILE A 88 0.18 -0.83 -9.00
CA ILE A 88 1.55 -0.44 -9.38
C ILE A 88 2.54 -1.59 -9.21
N ALA A 89 2.19 -2.66 -8.51
CA ALA A 89 3.02 -3.86 -8.40
C ALA A 89 3.22 -4.52 -9.77
N GLU A 90 2.26 -4.40 -10.70
CA GLU A 90 2.45 -4.80 -12.09
C GLU A 90 3.45 -3.90 -12.85
N VAL A 91 3.57 -2.63 -12.45
CA VAL A 91 4.45 -1.61 -13.05
C VAL A 91 5.87 -1.66 -12.47
N ILE A 92 5.98 -1.91 -11.16
CA ILE A 92 7.23 -2.11 -10.44
C ILE A 92 7.52 -3.61 -10.50
N GLY A 93 8.02 -4.05 -11.65
CA GLY A 93 8.07 -5.46 -12.07
C GLY A 93 8.61 -6.46 -11.04
N PRO A 94 8.41 -7.77 -11.31
CA PRO A 94 8.65 -8.83 -10.34
C PRO A 94 10.09 -8.75 -9.83
N SER A 95 10.25 -8.71 -8.51
CA SER A 95 11.56 -8.81 -7.89
C SER A 95 12.26 -10.07 -8.44
N PRO A 96 13.52 -9.97 -8.92
CA PRO A 96 14.23 -11.13 -9.42
C PRO A 96 14.29 -12.17 -8.31
N HIS A 97 13.63 -13.31 -8.57
CA HIS A 97 13.75 -14.49 -7.75
C HIS A 97 15.24 -14.87 -7.76
N ARG A 98 15.83 -14.89 -6.57
CA ARG A 98 17.21 -15.26 -6.27
C ARG A 98 17.71 -16.48 -7.03
#